data_AF-A0A059CKE5-F1
#
_entry.id   AF-A0A059CKE5-F1
#
_cell.length_a   1.000
_cell.length_b   1.000
_cell.length_c   1.000
_cell.angle_alpha   90.00
_cell.angle_beta   90.00
_cell.angle_gamma   90.00
#
_symmetry.space_group_name_H-M   'P 1'
#
loop_
_entity.id
_entity.type
_entity.pdbx_description
1 polymer ?
#
loop_
_entity_poly.entity_id
_entity_poly.type
_entity_poly.pdbx_seq_one_letter_code
_entity_poly.pdbx_strand_id
1 'polypeptide(L)'
;MKVGYHNFGKDNFCNRCVVPKKDGLGEDSGWIVSWVHNEETDVSQVLVIEAHKFKGEPMEKMTLPQRAPYGFHGTFVSFLY
;
A
#
# COMPACT_ATOMS: atom_id res chain seq x y z
N MET A 1 1.94 -6.85 23.47
CA MET A 1 1.43 -6.43 22.14
C MET A 1 2.28 -7.11 21.07
N LYS A 2 1.70 -7.89 20.15
CA LYS A 2 2.44 -8.47 19.01
C LYS A 2 2.36 -7.50 17.83
N VAL A 3 3.49 -7.16 17.23
CA VAL A 3 3.55 -6.28 16.06
C VAL A 3 3.77 -7.11 14.79
N GLY A 4 3.19 -6.67 13.68
CA GLY A 4 3.42 -7.23 12.37
C GLY A 4 3.97 -6.21 11.39
N TYR A 5 4.78 -6.68 10.45
CA TYR A 5 5.39 -5.86 9.42
C TYR A 5 5.09 -6.48 8.06
N HIS A 6 4.75 -5.64 7.09
CA HIS A 6 4.83 -5.98 5.68
C HIS A 6 6.24 -5.60 5.21
N ASN A 7 7.01 -6.56 4.71
CA ASN A 7 8.38 -6.31 4.29
C ASN A 7 8.40 -6.05 2.78
N PHE A 8 8.76 -4.83 2.37
CA PHE A 8 8.89 -4.47 0.96
C PHE A 8 10.21 -4.92 0.33
N GLY A 9 11.13 -5.47 1.12
CA GLY A 9 12.49 -5.80 0.68
C GLY A 9 13.47 -4.64 0.90
N LYS A 10 14.75 -4.93 0.66
CA LYS A 10 15.85 -3.97 0.78
C LYS A 10 15.65 -2.82 -0.23
N ASP A 11 16.04 -1.60 0.14
CA ASP A 11 16.03 -0.41 -0.72
C ASP A 11 14.66 -0.03 -1.31
N ASN A 12 13.58 -0.56 -0.73
CA ASN A 12 12.20 -0.24 -1.09
C ASN A 12 11.59 0.68 -0.02
N PHE A 13 11.26 1.91 -0.42
CA PHE A 13 10.69 2.93 0.47
C PHE A 13 9.28 3.30 0.03
N CYS A 14 8.42 3.64 0.99
CA CYS A 14 7.00 3.75 0.69
C CYS A 14 6.27 4.93 1.34
N ASN A 15 5.22 5.37 0.64
CA ASN A 15 4.08 6.11 1.21
C ASN A 15 2.84 5.23 1.20
N ARG A 16 1.82 5.59 2.00
CA ARG A 16 0.60 4.77 2.14
C ARG A 16 -0.66 5.58 2.39
N CYS A 17 -1.80 4.98 2.06
CA CYS A 17 -3.13 5.35 2.54
C CYS A 17 -3.95 4.09 2.88
N VAL A 18 -5.05 4.26 3.62
CA VAL A 18 -5.98 3.19 3.99
C VAL A 18 -7.24 3.33 3.15
N VAL A 19 -7.73 2.20 2.64
CA VAL A 19 -8.95 2.12 1.82
C VAL A 19 -9.94 1.18 2.52
N PRO A 20 -11.07 1.70 3.04
CA PRO A 20 -12.05 0.86 3.73
C PRO A 20 -12.81 -0.01 2.74
N LYS A 21 -13.20 -1.21 3.18
CA LYS A 21 -14.17 -2.04 2.48
C LYS A 21 -15.58 -1.50 2.76
N LYS A 22 -16.38 -1.28 1.71
CA LYS A 22 -17.73 -0.69 1.80
C LYS A 22 -18.61 -1.35 2.87
N ASP A 23 -18.65 -2.67 2.88
CA ASP A 23 -19.44 -3.47 3.82
C ASP A 23 -18.55 -4.19 4.85
N GLY A 24 -17.42 -3.55 5.20
CA GLY A 24 -16.49 -4.06 6.21
C GLY A 24 -17.11 -4.02 7.60
N LEU A 25 -16.98 -5.11 8.36
CA LEU A 25 -17.54 -5.23 9.71
C LEU A 25 -16.55 -4.86 10.83
N GLY A 26 -15.26 -4.76 10.52
CA GLY A 26 -14.20 -4.41 11.47
C GLY A 26 -13.41 -3.17 11.03
N GLU A 27 -12.75 -2.52 11.98
CA GLU A 27 -11.91 -1.31 11.75
C GLU A 27 -10.87 -1.52 10.65
N ASP A 28 -10.28 -2.72 10.59
CA ASP A 28 -9.26 -3.14 9.64
C ASP A 28 -9.85 -3.89 8.43
N SER A 29 -11.17 -3.84 8.22
CA SER A 29 -11.79 -4.41 7.03
C SER A 29 -11.52 -3.53 5.81
N GLY A 30 -10.45 -3.84 5.08
CA GLY A 30 -10.07 -3.09 3.89
C GLY A 30 -8.66 -3.40 3.41
N TRP A 31 -8.06 -2.41 2.77
CA TRP A 31 -6.75 -2.51 2.16
C TRP A 31 -5.85 -1.35 2.57
N ILE A 32 -4.55 -1.62 2.54
CA ILE A 32 -3.51 -0.60 2.56
C ILE A 32 -3.02 -0.49 1.11
N VAL A 33 -3.07 0.72 0.57
CA VAL A 33 -2.49 1.01 -0.75
C VAL A 33 -1.19 1.78 -0.53
N SER A 34 -0.11 1.28 -1.11
CA SER A 34 1.23 1.80 -0.89
C SER A 34 1.96 2.07 -2.21
N TRP A 35 2.53 3.26 -2.34
CA TRP A 35 3.48 3.58 -3.40
C TRP A 35 4.85 3.20 -2.90
N VAL A 36 5.49 2.26 -3.59
CA VAL A 36 6.80 1.72 -3.22
C VAL A 36 7.78 2.08 -4.32
N HIS A 37 8.90 2.67 -3.93
CA HIS A 37 10.00 3.01 -4.82
C HIS A 37 11.22 2.18 -4.45
N ASN A 38 11.75 1.45 -5.42
CA ASN A 38 13.02 0.77 -5.31
C ASN A 38 14.14 1.72 -5.76
N GLU A 39 15.02 2.11 -4.84
CA GLU A 39 16.12 3.05 -5.11
C GLU A 39 17.25 2.43 -5.93
N GLU A 40 17.39 1.10 -5.95
CA GLU A 40 18.40 0.40 -6.75
C GLU A 40 18.01 0.40 -8.25
N THR A 41 16.73 0.14 -8.55
CA THR A 41 16.27 -0.01 -9.94
C THR A 41 15.60 1.25 -10.50
N ASP A 42 15.40 2.27 -9.68
CA ASP A 42 14.62 3.48 -9.97
C ASP A 42 13.15 3.22 -10.39
N VAL A 43 12.59 2.06 -10.02
CA VAL A 43 11.23 1.66 -10.37
C VAL A 43 10.27 2.03 -9.24
N SER A 44 9.06 2.47 -9.59
CA SER A 44 7.97 2.66 -8.64
C SER A 44 6.82 1.71 -8.94
N GLN A 45 6.20 1.19 -7.88
CA GLN A 45 5.03 0.32 -7.95
C GLN A 45 3.95 0.82 -6.99
N VAL A 46 2.69 0.50 -7.29
CA VAL A 46 1.57 0.62 -6.36
C VAL A 46 1.18 -0.79 -5.91
N LEU A 47 1.26 -1.02 -4.61
CA LEU A 47 0.93 -2.30 -3.99
C LEU A 47 -0.39 -2.17 -3.24
N VAL A 48 -1.28 -3.14 -3.44
CA VAL A 48 -2.54 -3.27 -2.69
C VAL A 48 -2.41 -4.44 -1.73
N ILE A 49 -2.50 -4.17 -0.42
CA ILE A 49 -2.27 -5.15 0.64
C ILE A 49 -3.56 -5.32 1.44
N GLU A 50 -4.05 -6.55 1.58
CA GLU A 50 -5.20 -6.85 2.43
C GLU A 50 -4.81 -6.67 3.90
N ALA A 51 -5.52 -5.81 4.64
CA ALA A 51 -5.14 -5.44 6.00
C ALA A 51 -5.15 -6.65 6.96
N HIS A 52 -6.09 -7.58 6.81
CA HIS A 52 -6.13 -8.84 7.59
C HIS A 52 -5.00 -9.81 7.25
N LYS A 53 -4.38 -9.68 6.07
CA LYS A 53 -3.23 -10.48 5.63
C LYS A 53 -1.98 -9.62 5.50
N PHE A 54 -1.80 -8.63 6.38
CA PHE A 54 -0.76 -7.62 6.26
C PHE A 54 0.67 -8.17 6.11
N LYS A 55 0.99 -9.30 6.72
CA LYS A 55 2.33 -9.93 6.61
C LYS A 55 2.55 -10.74 5.33
N GLY A 56 1.48 -11.01 4.58
CA GLY A 56 1.54 -11.79 3.36
C GLY A 56 1.94 -10.96 2.15
N GLU A 57 1.94 -11.58 0.98
CA GLU A 57 2.17 -10.88 -0.28
C GLU A 57 1.04 -9.87 -0.57
N PRO A 58 1.34 -8.75 -1.26
CA PRO A 58 0.32 -7.89 -1.81
C PRO A 58 -0.66 -8.65 -2.69
N MET A 59 -1.94 -8.28 -2.59
CA MET A 59 -3.01 -8.80 -3.45
C MET A 59 -2.81 -8.38 -4.90
N GLU A 60 -2.24 -7.19 -5.13
CA GLU A 60 -1.97 -6.65 -6.46
C GLU A 60 -0.68 -5.83 -6.44
N LYS A 61 0.09 -5.87 -7.55
CA LYS A 61 1.33 -5.10 -7.74
C LYS A 61 1.32 -4.44 -9.12
N MET A 62 1.12 -3.13 -9.16
CA MET A 62 1.09 -2.37 -10.41
C MET A 62 2.39 -1.59 -10.60
N THR A 63 3.17 -1.90 -11.63
CA THR A 63 4.37 -1.12 -11.98
C THR A 63 3.98 0.18 -12.67
N LEU A 64 4.51 1.30 -12.18
CA LEU A 64 4.28 2.61 -12.78
C LEU A 64 5.17 2.79 -14.02
N PRO A 65 4.69 3.52 -15.05
CA PRO A 65 5.47 3.78 -16.26
C PRO A 65 6.65 4.73 -16.03
N GLN A 66 6.71 5.37 -14.85
CA GLN A 66 7.77 6.28 -14.44
C GLN A 66 7.87 6.30 -12.91
N ARG A 67 9.02 6.77 -12.43
CA ARG A 67 9.28 6.98 -11.00
C ARG A 67 8.27 7.96 -10.39
N ALA A 68 7.65 7.57 -9.28
CA ALA A 68 6.88 8.47 -8.43
C ALA A 68 7.81 9.13 -7.40
N PRO A 69 7.91 10.48 -7.36
CA PRO A 69 8.73 11.16 -6.35
C PRO A 69 8.24 10.91 -4.92
N TYR A 70 9.16 10.98 -3.96
CA TYR A 70 8.81 10.94 -2.54
C TYR A 70 7.90 12.12 -2.19
N GLY A 71 6.71 11.79 -1.70
CA GLY A 71 5.73 12.74 -1.19
C GLY A 71 5.59 12.65 0.32
N PHE A 72 4.55 13.28 0.85
CA PHE A 72 4.18 13.20 2.26
C PHE A 72 2.91 12.38 2.44
N HIS A 73 1.78 13.05 2.67
CA HIS A 73 0.52 12.40 2.96
C HIS A 73 -0.29 12.17 1.69
N GLY A 74 -1.09 11.10 1.71
CA GLY A 74 -2.14 10.83 0.74
C GLY A 74 -3.45 10.58 1.46
N THR A 75 -4.56 10.87 0.78
CA THR A 75 -5.91 10.57 1.28
C THR A 75 -6.65 9.72 0.27
N PHE A 76 -7.48 8.80 0.75
CA PHE A 76 -8.43 8.08 -0.10
C PHE A 76 -9.76 8.84 -0.11
N VAL A 77 -10.33 9.00 -1.30
CA VAL A 77 -11.66 9.60 -1.47
C VAL A 77 -12.54 8.57 -2.15
N SER A 78 -13.62 8.19 -1.47
CA SER A 78 -14.67 7.38 -2.10
C SER A 78 -15.61 8.29 -2.87
N PHE A 79 -15.91 7.94 -4.11
CA PHE A 79 -17.03 8.54 -4.83
C PHE A 79 -18.29 7.72 -4.53
N LEU A 80 -19.33 8.38 -4.04
CA LEU A 80 -20.65 7.79 -3.90
C LEU A 80 -21.28 7.78 -5.29
N TYR A 81 -21.50 6.58 -5.84
CA TYR A 81 -22.59 6.34 -6.78
C TYR A 81 -23.60 5.42 -6.10
#